data_AF-A0A973NV57-F1
#
_entry.id   AF-A0A973NV57-F1
#
_cell.length_a   1.000
_cell.length_b   1.000
_cell.length_c   1.000
_cell.angle_alpha   90.00
_cell.angle_beta   90.00
_cell.angle_gamma   90.00
#
_symmetry.space_group_name_H-M   'P 1'
#
loop_
_entity.id
_entity.type
_entity.pdbx_description
1 polymer ?
#
loop_
_entity_poly.entity_id
_entity_poly.type
_entity_poly.pdbx_seq_one_letter_code
_entity_poly.pdbx_strand_id
1 'polypeptide(L)'
;LRTGRPGSADEAAGGDAAAALLVGEGSAAAPVLAELLAHTGATEEFLDRWRSPGDQASKTWEDRFGETRYTTLGIEAWNALLTAAGLRPDAIDVLLIAGTHERAAKTVRKKTGVPTDRFYNPFLKTVGNSGAAQPALLLASALEVARPGQTIALLVLADGADAFLWRTTDALVTYRPHPSATVAAQITQGAPLPYGRYLAWRGFLPVEPPRRPEPARASASAAARAADWKFALVGSERADGSVHLPPSAFDDAPHPAADAEGKIVTFTVDRLAYSPSPPVVFAVVDFDGGGRLPIELTDVDPADVAIGGRVQATFRRLSSADGVHNYFWKARPIRDAPTVPTGPTRPTGPTGPREVS
;
A
#
# COMPACT_ATOMS: atom_id res chain seq x y z
N LEU A 1 7.74 10.07 3.68
CA LEU A 1 7.34 9.78 2.29
C LEU A 1 8.56 9.98 1.41
N ARG A 2 8.88 9.02 0.54
CA ARG A 2 9.97 9.15 -0.42
C ARG A 2 9.41 9.87 -1.64
N THR A 3 10.11 10.90 -2.10
CA THR A 3 9.72 11.64 -3.31
C THR A 3 10.96 12.23 -3.96
N GLY A 4 10.87 12.46 -5.28
CA GLY A 4 11.84 13.27 -6.01
C GLY A 4 11.50 14.76 -5.96
N ARG A 5 12.45 15.59 -6.38
CA ARG A 5 12.19 17.02 -6.64
C ARG A 5 11.29 17.18 -7.88
N PRO A 6 10.52 18.28 -7.99
CA PRO A 6 9.77 18.61 -9.20
C PRO A 6 10.62 18.52 -10.47
N GLY A 7 10.15 17.77 -11.47
CA GLY A 7 10.84 17.49 -12.74
C GLY A 7 11.88 16.36 -12.70
N SER A 8 12.10 15.69 -11.57
CA SER A 8 13.12 14.64 -11.45
C SER A 8 12.61 13.24 -11.81
N ALA A 9 13.53 12.33 -12.15
CA ALA A 9 13.19 10.93 -12.40
C ALA A 9 12.56 10.24 -11.18
N ASP A 10 13.00 10.58 -9.97
CA ASP A 10 12.42 10.06 -8.72
C ASP A 10 10.98 10.54 -8.47
N GLU A 11 10.61 11.71 -8.98
CA GLU A 11 9.23 12.18 -8.92
C GLU A 11 8.37 11.40 -9.92
N ALA A 12 8.87 11.20 -11.14
CA ALA A 12 8.12 10.54 -12.21
C ALA A 12 7.96 9.03 -12.00
N ALA A 13 8.99 8.35 -11.49
CA ALA A 13 9.00 6.90 -11.30
C ALA A 13 8.69 6.47 -9.87
N GLY A 14 8.62 7.41 -8.92
CA GLY A 14 8.34 7.14 -7.52
C GLY A 14 6.89 6.73 -7.26
N GLY A 15 6.68 5.99 -6.18
CA GLY A 15 5.38 5.54 -5.71
C GLY A 15 5.31 5.50 -4.20
N ASP A 16 4.10 5.45 -3.64
CA ASP A 16 3.89 5.13 -2.24
C ASP A 16 3.06 3.86 -2.12
N ALA A 17 3.48 2.97 -1.23
CA ALA A 17 2.71 1.82 -0.82
C ALA A 17 3.03 1.49 0.64
N ALA A 18 2.21 0.65 1.24
CA ALA A 18 2.52 -0.06 2.46
C ALA A 18 2.11 -1.52 2.26
N ALA A 19 2.90 -2.42 2.80
CA ALA A 19 2.60 -3.84 2.83
C ALA A 19 3.04 -4.39 4.18
N ALA A 20 2.28 -5.33 4.71
CA ALA A 20 2.57 -6.00 5.98
C ALA A 20 2.58 -7.50 5.73
N LEU A 21 3.55 -8.18 6.35
CA LEU A 21 3.68 -9.64 6.31
C LEU A 21 3.64 -10.14 7.75
N LEU A 22 2.79 -11.13 8.01
CA LEU A 22 2.80 -11.85 9.28
C LEU A 22 3.77 -13.04 9.15
N VAL A 23 4.76 -13.12 10.04
CA VAL A 23 5.79 -14.16 10.03
C VAL A 23 5.68 -14.99 11.30
N GLY A 24 5.68 -16.30 11.17
CA GLY A 24 5.61 -17.26 12.26
C GLY A 24 5.55 -18.69 11.76
N GLU A 25 5.51 -19.65 12.69
CA GLU A 25 5.46 -21.09 12.39
C GLU A 25 4.11 -21.56 11.82
N GLY A 26 3.10 -20.68 11.86
CA GLY A 26 1.73 -20.97 11.48
C GLY A 26 0.96 -21.73 12.54
N SER A 27 -0.34 -21.87 12.32
CA SER A 27 -1.25 -22.68 13.13
C SER A 27 -2.35 -23.24 12.25
N ALA A 28 -3.20 -24.12 12.80
CA ALA A 28 -4.40 -24.56 12.09
C ALA A 28 -5.33 -23.40 11.70
N ALA A 29 -5.38 -22.32 12.50
CA ALA A 29 -6.20 -21.14 12.24
C ALA A 29 -5.53 -20.12 11.30
N ALA A 30 -4.20 -20.13 11.22
CA ALA A 30 -3.40 -19.23 10.39
C ALA A 30 -2.23 -20.02 9.77
N PRO A 31 -2.49 -20.86 8.75
CA PRO A 31 -1.45 -21.67 8.13
C PRO A 31 -0.47 -20.79 7.35
N VAL A 32 0.79 -21.23 7.27
CA VAL A 32 1.84 -20.53 6.52
C VAL A 32 1.54 -20.62 5.03
N LEU A 33 1.50 -19.48 4.33
CA LEU A 33 1.27 -19.44 2.87
C LEU A 33 2.51 -19.77 2.05
N ALA A 34 3.70 -19.46 2.59
CA ALA A 34 4.98 -19.79 1.99
C ALA A 34 6.08 -19.89 3.05
N GLU A 35 6.93 -20.90 2.92
CA GLU A 35 8.06 -21.17 3.80
C GLU A 35 9.34 -20.56 3.22
N LEU A 36 10.12 -19.85 4.04
CA LEU A 36 11.43 -19.35 3.64
C LEU A 36 12.43 -20.51 3.61
N LEU A 37 12.97 -20.81 2.43
CA LEU A 37 13.94 -21.89 2.23
C LEU A 37 15.38 -21.41 2.42
N ALA A 38 15.68 -20.21 1.94
CA ALA A 38 17.02 -19.64 1.99
C ALA A 38 16.96 -18.10 1.93
N HIS A 39 17.96 -17.48 2.53
CA HIS A 39 18.21 -16.05 2.46
C HIS A 39 19.71 -15.80 2.41
N THR A 40 20.15 -14.93 1.51
CA THR A 40 21.55 -14.52 1.36
C THR A 40 21.62 -13.05 1.02
N GLY A 41 22.69 -12.38 1.44
CA GLY A 41 22.94 -10.98 1.11
C GLY A 41 24.38 -10.73 0.65
N ALA A 42 24.58 -9.64 -0.07
CA ALA A 42 25.88 -9.12 -0.48
C ALA A 42 25.89 -7.61 -0.24
N THR A 43 26.87 -7.14 0.53
CA THR A 43 26.97 -5.73 0.95
C THR A 43 28.34 -5.17 0.60
N GLU A 44 28.37 -3.95 0.09
CA GLU A 44 29.58 -3.16 -0.16
C GLU A 44 29.33 -1.73 0.35
N GLU A 45 30.35 -1.05 0.85
CA GLU A 45 30.26 0.37 1.19
C GLU A 45 30.32 1.22 -0.09
N PHE A 46 29.20 1.83 -0.48
CA PHE A 46 29.13 2.79 -1.57
C PHE A 46 27.99 3.79 -1.37
N LEU A 47 28.16 5.02 -1.87
CA LEU A 47 27.16 6.07 -1.77
C LEU A 47 26.48 6.29 -3.12
N ASP A 48 25.39 5.58 -3.39
CA ASP A 48 24.53 5.82 -4.56
C ASP A 48 23.40 6.80 -4.26
N ARG A 49 22.75 6.65 -3.11
CA ARG A 49 21.56 7.42 -2.75
C ARG A 49 21.60 7.81 -1.29
N TRP A 50 21.22 9.05 -0.98
CA TRP A 50 21.17 9.54 0.39
C TRP A 50 20.09 10.61 0.58
N ARG A 51 19.77 10.90 1.84
CA ARG A 51 18.88 12.02 2.20
C ARG A 51 19.32 12.57 3.54
N SER A 52 19.67 13.85 3.58
CA SER A 52 20.03 14.51 4.83
C SER A 52 18.80 14.61 5.74
N PRO A 53 18.95 14.52 7.08
CA PRO A 53 17.84 14.79 8.00
C PRO A 53 17.19 16.15 7.72
N GLY A 54 15.87 16.16 7.60
CA GLY A 54 15.09 17.37 7.24
C GLY A 54 14.88 17.59 5.74
N ASP A 55 15.69 16.97 4.86
CA ASP A 55 15.48 17.11 3.41
C ASP A 55 14.20 16.39 2.96
N GLN A 56 13.40 17.06 2.12
CA GLN A 56 12.17 16.51 1.57
C GLN A 56 12.41 15.44 0.49
N ALA A 57 13.52 15.54 -0.26
CA ALA A 57 13.82 14.67 -1.38
C ALA A 57 15.19 13.99 -1.21
N SER A 58 15.30 12.77 -1.73
CA SER A 58 16.58 12.07 -1.84
C SER A 58 17.48 12.73 -2.88
N LYS A 59 18.78 12.50 -2.73
CA LYS A 59 19.84 12.80 -3.69
C LYS A 59 20.37 11.47 -4.23
N THR A 60 20.86 11.50 -5.45
CA THR A 60 21.51 10.37 -6.11
C THR A 60 22.87 10.79 -6.62
N TRP A 61 23.81 9.85 -6.66
CA TRP A 61 25.07 9.99 -7.34
C TRP A 61 24.87 9.78 -8.85
N GLU A 62 25.96 9.53 -9.58
CA GLU A 62 25.92 9.15 -10.98
C GLU A 62 25.27 7.77 -11.18
N ASP A 63 24.26 7.72 -12.05
CA ASP A 63 23.47 6.51 -12.34
C ASP A 63 24.34 5.32 -12.79
N ARG A 64 25.43 5.53 -13.53
CA ARG A 64 26.29 4.41 -13.96
C ARG A 64 27.06 3.75 -12.82
N PHE A 65 27.44 4.54 -11.81
CA PHE A 65 28.15 4.06 -10.63
C PHE A 65 27.24 3.10 -9.84
N GLY A 66 26.02 3.55 -9.52
CA GLY A 66 25.01 2.72 -8.86
C GLY A 66 24.69 1.45 -9.66
N GLU A 67 24.50 1.58 -10.97
CA GLU A 67 24.20 0.43 -11.85
C GLU A 67 25.25 -0.67 -11.72
N THR A 68 26.53 -0.29 -11.72
CA THR A 68 27.66 -1.22 -11.66
C THR A 68 27.73 -1.94 -10.32
N ARG A 69 27.54 -1.21 -9.22
CA ARG A 69 27.57 -1.76 -7.85
C ARG A 69 26.40 -2.72 -7.61
N TYR A 70 25.16 -2.26 -7.82
CA TYR A 70 23.98 -3.08 -7.61
C TYR A 70 23.90 -4.30 -8.53
N THR A 71 24.39 -4.19 -9.77
CA THR A 71 24.44 -5.36 -10.66
C THR A 71 25.38 -6.43 -10.12
N THR A 72 26.56 -6.03 -9.64
CA THR A 72 27.57 -6.96 -9.11
C THR A 72 27.05 -7.66 -7.87
N LEU A 73 26.57 -6.89 -6.89
CA LEU A 73 26.03 -7.40 -5.63
C LEU A 73 24.76 -8.25 -5.84
N GLY A 74 23.88 -7.83 -6.75
CA GLY A 74 22.67 -8.59 -7.06
C GLY A 74 22.95 -9.96 -7.66
N ILE A 75 23.98 -10.09 -8.51
CA ILE A 75 24.40 -11.39 -9.07
C ILE A 75 25.07 -12.26 -7.99
N GLU A 76 25.89 -11.65 -7.13
CA GLU A 76 26.54 -12.35 -6.02
C GLU A 76 25.50 -12.95 -5.06
N ALA A 77 24.56 -12.13 -4.58
CA ALA A 77 23.47 -12.59 -3.72
C ALA A 77 22.60 -13.65 -4.41
N TRP A 78 22.31 -13.50 -5.70
CA TRP A 78 21.57 -14.50 -6.48
C TRP A 78 22.27 -15.86 -6.56
N ASN A 79 23.57 -15.86 -6.87
CA ASN A 79 24.34 -17.10 -6.99
C ASN A 79 24.52 -17.78 -5.63
N ALA A 80 24.71 -16.99 -4.57
CA ALA A 80 24.75 -17.49 -3.20
C ALA A 80 23.42 -18.14 -2.81
N LEU A 81 22.28 -17.51 -3.14
CA LEU A 81 20.95 -18.05 -2.87
C LEU A 81 20.73 -19.41 -3.55
N LEU A 82 21.04 -19.51 -4.85
CA LEU A 82 20.91 -20.76 -5.59
C LEU A 82 21.81 -21.87 -5.03
N THR A 83 23.04 -21.52 -4.64
CA THR A 83 23.97 -22.46 -4.01
C THR A 83 23.44 -22.95 -2.67
N ALA A 84 22.97 -22.05 -1.81
CA ALA A 84 22.42 -22.37 -0.50
C ALA A 84 21.16 -23.25 -0.60
N ALA A 85 20.33 -23.02 -1.63
CA ALA A 85 19.12 -23.80 -1.88
C ALA A 85 19.36 -25.09 -2.68
N GLY A 86 20.56 -25.29 -3.24
CA GLY A 86 20.85 -26.40 -4.15
C GLY A 86 20.01 -26.37 -5.44
N LEU A 87 19.63 -25.17 -5.91
CA LEU A 87 18.75 -24.99 -7.07
C LEU A 87 19.49 -24.41 -8.27
N ARG A 88 18.91 -24.62 -9.45
CA ARG A 88 19.32 -23.95 -10.70
C ARG A 88 18.28 -22.89 -11.08
N PRO A 89 18.63 -21.89 -11.91
CA PRO A 89 17.68 -20.82 -12.29
C PRO A 89 16.36 -21.33 -12.91
N ASP A 90 16.40 -22.46 -13.62
CA ASP A 90 15.23 -23.09 -14.23
C ASP A 90 14.26 -23.74 -13.22
N ALA A 91 14.63 -23.87 -11.96
CA ALA A 91 13.76 -24.33 -10.88
C ALA A 91 12.93 -23.21 -10.24
N ILE A 92 13.18 -21.94 -10.61
CA ILE A 92 12.50 -20.77 -10.02
C ILE A 92 11.23 -20.50 -10.79
N ASP A 93 10.07 -20.63 -10.17
CA ASP A 93 8.75 -20.44 -10.81
C ASP A 93 8.39 -18.96 -10.96
N VAL A 94 8.78 -18.14 -9.99
CA VAL A 94 8.50 -16.70 -9.98
C VAL A 94 9.74 -15.93 -9.53
N LEU A 95 10.18 -14.96 -10.33
CA LEU A 95 11.26 -14.03 -10.00
C LEU A 95 10.69 -12.63 -9.77
N LEU A 96 10.94 -12.10 -8.58
CA LEU A 96 10.61 -10.74 -8.17
C LEU A 96 11.91 -9.96 -8.02
N ILE A 97 11.92 -8.70 -8.48
CA ILE A 97 13.04 -7.79 -8.24
C ILE A 97 12.49 -6.45 -7.76
N ALA A 98 12.85 -6.10 -6.54
CA ALA A 98 12.64 -4.80 -5.94
C ALA A 98 13.96 -4.03 -5.92
N GLY A 99 13.88 -2.71 -5.96
CA GLY A 99 15.07 -1.86 -5.88
C GLY A 99 14.87 -0.52 -6.56
N THR A 100 15.66 0.46 -6.14
CA THR A 100 15.45 1.85 -6.58
C THR A 100 16.22 2.21 -7.85
N HIS A 101 17.04 1.28 -8.34
CA HIS A 101 17.88 1.46 -9.52
C HIS A 101 17.37 0.60 -10.68
N GLU A 102 16.52 1.15 -11.53
CA GLU A 102 15.85 0.37 -12.59
C GLU A 102 16.79 -0.30 -13.59
N ARG A 103 17.89 0.37 -13.96
CA ARG A 103 18.88 -0.19 -14.89
C ARG A 103 19.56 -1.42 -14.30
N ALA A 104 20.01 -1.35 -13.04
CA ALA A 104 20.56 -2.49 -12.33
C ALA A 104 19.53 -3.63 -12.25
N ALA A 105 18.29 -3.36 -11.85
CA ALA A 105 17.24 -4.38 -11.78
C ALA A 105 17.01 -5.08 -13.14
N LYS A 106 16.99 -4.32 -14.25
CA LYS A 106 16.88 -4.87 -15.61
C LYS A 106 18.10 -5.72 -15.99
N THR A 107 19.31 -5.30 -15.62
CA THR A 107 20.55 -6.03 -15.90
C THR A 107 20.65 -7.31 -15.07
N VAL A 108 20.38 -7.23 -13.77
CA VAL A 108 20.32 -8.39 -12.86
C VAL A 108 19.30 -9.41 -13.35
N ARG A 109 18.07 -8.98 -13.67
CA ARG A 109 17.04 -9.86 -14.27
C ARG A 109 17.59 -10.70 -15.42
N LYS A 110 18.25 -10.06 -16.39
CA LYS A 110 18.82 -10.75 -17.56
C LYS A 110 19.93 -11.74 -17.19
N LYS A 111 20.66 -11.48 -16.12
CA LYS A 111 21.79 -12.30 -15.67
C LYS A 111 21.41 -13.40 -14.69
N THR A 112 20.19 -13.40 -14.14
CA THR A 112 19.72 -14.47 -13.25
C THR A 112 19.63 -15.83 -13.94
N GLY A 113 19.44 -15.85 -15.26
CA GLY A 113 19.18 -17.08 -16.03
C GLY A 113 17.75 -17.63 -15.89
N VAL A 114 16.87 -16.96 -15.14
CA VAL A 114 15.47 -17.34 -15.02
C VAL A 114 14.74 -17.00 -16.33
N PRO A 115 13.87 -17.90 -16.86
CA PRO A 115 13.04 -17.61 -18.02
C PRO A 115 12.25 -16.30 -17.90
N THR A 116 12.15 -15.54 -18.99
CA THR A 116 11.64 -14.17 -18.96
C THR A 116 10.17 -14.05 -18.58
N ASP A 117 9.38 -15.10 -18.85
CA ASP A 117 7.96 -15.24 -18.54
C ASP A 117 7.68 -15.49 -17.05
N ARG A 118 8.71 -15.84 -16.27
CA ARG A 118 8.63 -16.04 -14.81
C ARG A 118 8.93 -14.78 -14.02
N PHE A 119 9.35 -13.70 -14.68
CA PHE A 119 9.51 -12.40 -14.02
C PHE A 119 8.14 -11.77 -13.75
N TYR A 120 7.85 -11.48 -12.48
CA TYR A 120 6.54 -10.97 -12.07
C TYR A 120 6.65 -9.58 -11.43
N ASN A 121 6.12 -8.57 -12.12
CA ASN A 121 5.90 -7.23 -11.58
C ASN A 121 4.81 -6.51 -12.40
N PRO A 122 3.53 -6.77 -12.13
CA PRO A 122 2.43 -6.26 -12.95
C PRO A 122 2.16 -4.76 -12.76
N PHE A 123 2.71 -4.14 -11.72
CA PHE A 123 2.39 -2.75 -11.32
C PHE A 123 3.56 -1.77 -11.40
N LEU A 124 4.64 -2.15 -12.08
CA LEU A 124 5.76 -1.26 -12.37
C LEU A 124 5.33 0.06 -13.02
N LYS A 125 4.28 0.02 -13.86
CA LYS A 125 3.75 1.19 -14.59
C LYS A 125 2.62 1.93 -13.86
N THR A 126 2.10 1.41 -12.75
CA THR A 126 0.94 1.97 -12.06
C THR A 126 1.30 2.52 -10.69
N VAL A 127 1.94 1.70 -9.84
CA VAL A 127 2.35 2.09 -8.48
C VAL A 127 3.67 2.84 -8.52
N GLY A 128 4.57 2.49 -9.44
CA GLY A 128 5.94 2.99 -9.47
C GLY A 128 6.82 2.35 -8.40
N ASN A 129 7.89 3.04 -8.01
CA ASN A 129 8.84 2.56 -7.01
C ASN A 129 8.44 2.97 -5.59
N SER A 130 7.92 2.02 -4.82
CA SER A 130 7.49 2.22 -3.43
C SER A 130 8.58 2.02 -2.37
N GLY A 131 9.85 1.98 -2.78
CA GLY A 131 11.00 1.87 -1.87
C GLY A 131 10.91 0.64 -0.96
N ALA A 132 10.99 0.83 0.35
CA ALA A 132 11.00 -0.25 1.34
C ALA A 132 9.73 -1.12 1.34
N ALA A 133 8.59 -0.61 0.85
CA ALA A 133 7.37 -1.40 0.74
C ALA A 133 7.36 -2.29 -0.51
N GLN A 134 8.21 -2.02 -1.50
CA GLN A 134 8.19 -2.72 -2.79
C GLN A 134 8.43 -4.24 -2.69
N PRO A 135 9.40 -4.75 -1.90
CA PRO A 135 9.60 -6.19 -1.75
C PRO A 135 8.35 -6.91 -1.24
N ALA A 136 7.74 -6.41 -0.17
CA ALA A 136 6.55 -7.00 0.43
C ALA A 136 5.31 -6.85 -0.46
N LEU A 137 5.16 -5.72 -1.16
CA LEU A 137 4.08 -5.51 -2.14
C LEU A 137 4.15 -6.52 -3.30
N LEU A 138 5.36 -6.75 -3.83
CA LEU A 138 5.58 -7.74 -4.89
C LEU A 138 5.29 -9.15 -4.39
N LEU A 139 5.77 -9.51 -3.19
CA LEU A 139 5.54 -10.83 -2.61
C LEU A 139 4.05 -11.08 -2.34
N ALA A 140 3.34 -10.12 -1.75
CA ALA A 140 1.89 -10.22 -1.50
C ALA A 140 1.12 -10.49 -2.80
N SER A 141 1.34 -9.66 -3.83
CA SER A 141 0.72 -9.86 -5.15
C SER A 141 1.09 -11.18 -5.82
N ALA A 142 2.32 -11.65 -5.65
CA ALA A 142 2.72 -12.94 -6.20
C ALA A 142 1.98 -14.09 -5.51
N LEU A 143 1.83 -14.03 -4.18
CA LEU A 143 1.09 -15.03 -3.39
C LEU A 143 -0.41 -15.05 -3.70
N GLU A 144 -1.01 -13.91 -4.05
CA GLU A 144 -2.42 -13.82 -4.46
C GLU A 144 -2.76 -14.68 -5.69
N VAL A 145 -1.78 -14.96 -6.55
CA VAL A 145 -1.95 -15.71 -7.81
C VAL A 145 -1.10 -16.98 -7.90
N ALA A 146 -0.31 -17.27 -6.86
CA ALA A 146 0.56 -18.44 -6.83
C ALA A 146 -0.23 -19.75 -6.65
N ARG A 147 0.39 -20.84 -7.09
CA ARG A 147 -0.07 -22.20 -6.86
C ARG A 147 0.79 -22.86 -5.77
N PRO A 148 0.25 -23.83 -5.01
CA PRO A 148 1.04 -24.62 -4.07
C PRO A 148 2.30 -25.24 -4.70
N GLY A 149 3.37 -25.33 -3.92
CA GLY A 149 4.63 -25.93 -4.32
C GLY A 149 5.52 -25.08 -5.23
N GLN A 150 5.06 -23.90 -5.69
CA GLN A 150 5.88 -22.99 -6.47
C GLN A 150 7.03 -22.39 -5.66
N THR A 151 8.16 -22.21 -6.32
CA THR A 151 9.36 -21.56 -5.80
C THR A 151 9.39 -20.08 -6.22
N ILE A 152 9.33 -19.18 -5.26
CA ILE A 152 9.35 -17.72 -5.47
C ILE A 152 10.68 -17.18 -4.99
N ALA A 153 11.42 -16.49 -5.86
CA ALA A 153 12.63 -15.78 -5.49
C ALA A 153 12.44 -14.25 -5.55
N LEU A 154 12.92 -13.53 -4.54
CA LEU A 154 12.91 -12.07 -4.48
C LEU A 154 14.33 -11.54 -4.32
N LEU A 155 14.74 -10.68 -5.25
CA LEU A 155 15.94 -9.88 -5.11
C LEU A 155 15.56 -8.45 -4.70
N VAL A 156 16.26 -7.91 -3.71
CA VAL A 156 16.14 -6.53 -3.26
C VAL A 156 17.46 -5.83 -3.52
N LEU A 157 17.46 -4.77 -4.34
CA LEU A 157 18.64 -3.96 -4.66
C LEU A 157 18.54 -2.60 -3.99
N ALA A 158 19.10 -2.48 -2.79
CA ALA A 158 19.15 -1.25 -1.99
C ALA A 158 20.29 -1.35 -0.96
N ASP A 159 21.25 -0.42 -0.98
CA ASP A 159 22.43 -0.39 -0.09
C ASP A 159 23.15 -1.75 0.03
N GLY A 160 23.26 -2.44 -1.10
CA GLY A 160 23.61 -3.87 -1.15
C GLY A 160 22.66 -4.63 -2.05
N ALA A 161 22.60 -5.94 -1.83
CA ALA A 161 21.57 -6.80 -2.38
C ALA A 161 21.20 -7.90 -1.40
N ASP A 162 19.90 -8.13 -1.20
CA ASP A 162 19.37 -9.28 -0.48
C ASP A 162 18.59 -10.19 -1.44
N ALA A 163 18.69 -11.49 -1.21
CA ALA A 163 18.04 -12.52 -2.01
C ALA A 163 17.30 -13.48 -1.09
N PHE A 164 16.04 -13.72 -1.37
CA PHE A 164 15.17 -14.59 -0.58
C PHE A 164 14.53 -15.64 -1.48
N LEU A 165 14.36 -16.85 -0.95
CA LEU A 165 13.69 -17.95 -1.64
C LEU A 165 12.58 -18.51 -0.76
N TRP A 166 11.36 -18.56 -1.28
CA TRP A 166 10.23 -19.21 -0.62
C TRP A 166 9.69 -20.38 -1.42
N ARG A 167 9.10 -21.33 -0.70
CA ARG A 167 8.22 -22.36 -1.26
C ARG A 167 6.80 -22.15 -0.78
N THR A 168 5.88 -21.98 -1.70
CA THR A 168 4.46 -21.85 -1.41
C THR A 168 3.87 -23.18 -0.93
N THR A 169 2.86 -23.10 -0.07
CA THR A 169 2.24 -24.27 0.56
C THR A 169 0.83 -24.54 0.02
N ASP A 170 0.25 -25.67 0.42
CA ASP A 170 -1.14 -26.01 0.10
C ASP A 170 -2.16 -25.06 0.75
N ALA A 171 -1.75 -24.24 1.73
CA ALA A 171 -2.61 -23.24 2.36
C ALA A 171 -3.16 -22.21 1.35
N LEU A 172 -2.45 -21.99 0.24
CA LEU A 172 -2.91 -21.13 -0.85
C LEU A 172 -4.22 -21.62 -1.48
N VAL A 173 -4.52 -22.92 -1.44
CA VAL A 173 -5.77 -23.47 -1.97
C VAL A 173 -6.98 -22.88 -1.25
N THR A 174 -6.87 -22.64 0.05
CA THR A 174 -7.93 -22.09 0.90
C THR A 174 -7.78 -20.59 1.19
N TYR A 175 -6.59 -20.02 0.97
CA TYR A 175 -6.37 -18.60 1.15
C TYR A 175 -7.20 -17.79 0.14
N ARG A 176 -8.09 -16.96 0.65
CA ARG A 176 -8.94 -16.07 -0.15
C ARG A 176 -8.83 -14.66 0.44
N PRO A 177 -7.95 -13.80 -0.11
CA PRO A 177 -8.01 -12.39 0.26
C PRO A 177 -9.38 -11.85 -0.12
N HIS A 178 -9.89 -10.88 0.65
CA HIS A 178 -11.10 -10.18 0.26
C HIS A 178 -10.91 -9.60 -1.16
N PRO A 179 -11.88 -9.70 -2.09
CA PRO A 179 -11.69 -9.27 -3.48
C PRO A 179 -11.19 -7.82 -3.60
N SER A 180 -11.70 -6.92 -2.74
CA SER A 180 -11.28 -5.51 -2.68
C SER A 180 -9.91 -5.27 -2.01
N ALA A 181 -9.35 -6.29 -1.36
CA ALA A 181 -8.08 -6.23 -0.62
C ALA A 181 -6.89 -6.70 -1.46
N THR A 182 -7.12 -7.34 -2.62
CA THR A 182 -6.01 -7.73 -3.51
C THR A 182 -5.21 -6.51 -3.98
N VAL A 183 -3.91 -6.66 -4.20
CA VAL A 183 -3.05 -5.55 -4.68
C VAL A 183 -3.59 -4.99 -6.00
N ALA A 184 -3.99 -5.88 -6.92
CA ALA A 184 -4.56 -5.49 -8.20
C ALA A 184 -5.86 -4.67 -8.04
N ALA A 185 -6.79 -5.10 -7.18
CA ALA A 185 -8.03 -4.38 -6.94
C ALA A 185 -7.76 -3.00 -6.31
N GLN A 186 -6.87 -2.91 -5.32
CA GLN A 186 -6.51 -1.63 -4.71
C GLN A 186 -5.97 -0.61 -5.72
N ILE A 187 -5.15 -1.06 -6.68
CA ILE A 187 -4.62 -0.19 -7.75
C ILE A 187 -5.76 0.36 -8.62
N THR A 188 -6.73 -0.47 -8.98
CA THR A 188 -7.87 -0.03 -9.81
C THR A 188 -8.79 0.98 -9.12
N GLN A 189 -8.72 1.09 -7.79
CA GLN A 189 -9.52 2.03 -7.01
C GLN A 189 -8.89 3.44 -6.92
N GLY A 190 -7.69 3.63 -7.48
CA GLY A 190 -7.03 4.94 -7.54
C GLY A 190 -7.79 5.98 -8.37
N ALA A 191 -7.42 7.25 -8.22
CA ALA A 191 -7.97 8.36 -8.98
C ALA A 191 -6.84 9.29 -9.48
N PRO A 192 -7.00 9.94 -10.65
CA PRO A 192 -6.01 10.89 -11.14
C PRO A 192 -5.92 12.09 -10.20
N LEU A 193 -4.69 12.58 -9.99
CA LEU A 193 -4.41 13.73 -9.13
C LEU A 193 -3.82 14.86 -9.97
N PRO A 194 -4.44 16.06 -10.00
CA PRO A 194 -3.83 17.21 -10.66
C PRO A 194 -2.45 17.54 -10.08
N TYR A 195 -1.48 17.85 -10.93
CA TYR A 195 -0.08 18.00 -10.52
C TYR A 195 0.13 19.07 -9.42
N GLY A 196 -0.58 20.20 -9.46
CA GLY A 196 -0.50 21.20 -8.39
C GLY A 196 -0.98 20.67 -7.04
N ARG A 197 -2.03 19.83 -7.02
CA ARG A 197 -2.51 19.18 -5.80
C ARG A 197 -1.53 18.10 -5.33
N TYR A 198 -0.94 17.35 -6.25
CA TYR A 198 0.16 16.42 -5.96
C TYR A 198 1.33 17.15 -5.28
N LEU A 199 1.83 18.26 -5.83
CA LEU A 199 2.92 19.03 -5.24
C LEU A 199 2.57 19.60 -3.86
N ALA A 200 1.35 20.08 -3.67
CA ALA A 200 0.86 20.55 -2.37
C ALA A 200 0.84 19.41 -1.33
N TRP A 201 0.28 18.25 -1.69
CA TRP A 201 0.24 17.09 -0.79
C TRP A 201 1.62 16.47 -0.51
N ARG A 202 2.55 16.58 -1.45
CA ARG A 202 3.96 16.21 -1.28
C ARG A 202 4.75 17.21 -0.44
N GLY A 203 4.22 18.42 -0.21
CA GLY A 203 4.89 19.48 0.55
C GLY A 203 5.90 20.31 -0.25
N PHE A 204 5.89 20.23 -1.59
CA PHE A 204 6.72 21.05 -2.48
C PHE A 204 6.09 22.37 -2.87
N LEU A 205 4.77 22.47 -2.78
CA LEU A 205 4.02 23.70 -3.02
C LEU A 205 3.40 24.18 -1.70
N PRO A 206 3.92 25.25 -1.08
CA PRO A 206 3.28 25.89 0.05
C PRO A 206 1.88 26.37 -0.35
N VAL A 207 0.89 26.05 0.47
CA VAL A 207 -0.50 26.48 0.29
C VAL A 207 -0.92 27.32 1.49
N GLU A 208 -1.86 28.24 1.28
CA GLU A 208 -2.42 29.05 2.35
C GLU A 208 -2.98 28.13 3.47
N PRO A 209 -2.55 28.30 4.73
CA PRO A 209 -3.04 27.49 5.83
C PRO A 209 -4.50 27.80 6.17
N PRO A 210 -5.22 26.87 6.81
CA PRO A 210 -6.56 27.15 7.30
C PRO A 210 -6.55 28.27 8.34
N ARG A 211 -7.58 29.13 8.31
CA ARG A 211 -7.85 30.14 9.35
C ARG A 211 -8.51 29.51 10.57
N ARG A 212 -7.94 28.42 11.08
CA ARG A 212 -8.43 27.68 12.25
C ARG A 212 -7.24 27.32 13.16
N PRO A 213 -7.44 27.20 14.48
CA PRO A 213 -6.41 26.67 15.35
C PRO A 213 -5.97 25.27 14.91
N GLU A 214 -4.69 24.96 15.15
CA GLU A 214 -4.18 23.61 14.96
C GLU A 214 -4.94 22.60 15.83
N PRO A 215 -5.13 21.35 15.36
CA PRO A 215 -5.75 20.30 16.17
C PRO A 215 -4.98 20.10 17.48
N ALA A 216 -5.71 19.79 18.56
CA ALA A 216 -5.08 19.36 19.80
C ALA A 216 -4.35 18.02 19.59
N ARG A 217 -3.22 17.84 20.30
CA ARG A 217 -2.51 16.56 20.35
C ARG A 217 -3.44 15.45 20.85
N ALA A 218 -3.31 14.27 20.24
CA ALA A 218 -4.05 13.10 20.70
C ALA A 218 -3.60 12.70 22.13
N SER A 219 -4.55 12.30 22.96
CA SER A 219 -4.24 11.80 24.31
C SER A 219 -3.65 10.39 24.25
N ALA A 220 -2.39 10.24 24.68
CA ALA A 220 -1.70 8.95 24.74
C ALA A 220 -2.37 7.98 25.74
N SER A 221 -2.81 8.49 26.90
CA SER A 221 -3.47 7.66 27.92
C SER A 221 -4.86 7.20 27.49
N ALA A 222 -5.60 8.02 26.74
CA ALA A 222 -6.87 7.59 26.14
C ALA A 222 -6.63 6.54 25.05
N ALA A 223 -5.63 6.74 24.19
CA ALA A 223 -5.28 5.78 23.15
C ALA A 223 -4.85 4.42 23.73
N ALA A 224 -4.07 4.41 24.82
CA ALA A 224 -3.66 3.18 25.49
C ALA A 224 -4.84 2.41 26.11
N ARG A 225 -5.79 3.12 26.75
CA ARG A 225 -6.99 2.49 27.34
C ARG A 225 -7.97 1.95 26.31
N ALA A 226 -7.99 2.52 25.11
CA ALA A 226 -8.90 2.16 24.03
C ALA A 226 -8.14 1.56 22.84
N ALA A 227 -7.10 0.78 23.08
CA ALA A 227 -6.20 0.28 22.03
C ALA A 227 -6.96 -0.56 20.99
N ASP A 228 -7.81 -1.50 21.42
CA ASP A 228 -8.56 -2.38 20.52
C ASP A 228 -9.58 -1.61 19.68
N TRP A 229 -10.28 -0.64 20.30
CA TRP A 229 -11.16 0.28 19.57
C TRP A 229 -10.38 1.13 18.56
N LYS A 230 -9.24 1.69 18.98
CA LYS A 230 -8.45 2.61 18.18
C LYS A 230 -7.79 1.94 16.98
N PHE A 231 -7.15 0.79 17.22
CA PHE A 231 -6.25 0.17 16.25
C PHE A 231 -6.85 -1.06 15.56
N ALA A 232 -7.89 -1.67 16.13
CA ALA A 232 -8.54 -2.86 15.59
C ALA A 232 -10.05 -2.72 15.39
N LEU A 233 -10.62 -1.52 15.60
CA LEU A 233 -12.05 -1.24 15.48
C LEU A 233 -12.93 -2.25 16.24
N VAL A 234 -12.48 -2.62 17.45
CA VAL A 234 -13.22 -3.56 18.31
C VAL A 234 -14.24 -2.79 19.12
N GLY A 235 -15.52 -3.04 18.83
CA GLY A 235 -16.66 -2.62 19.62
C GLY A 235 -16.96 -3.58 20.76
N SER A 236 -18.17 -3.49 21.29
CA SER A 236 -18.68 -4.45 22.26
C SER A 236 -20.03 -5.02 21.83
N GLU A 237 -20.30 -6.26 22.21
CA GLU A 237 -21.54 -6.98 21.95
C GLU A 237 -22.12 -7.49 23.27
N ARG A 238 -23.36 -7.11 23.53
CA ARG A 238 -24.09 -7.53 24.72
C ARG A 238 -24.70 -8.91 24.51
N ALA A 239 -25.02 -9.60 25.60
CA ALA A 239 -25.68 -10.91 25.58
C ALA A 239 -27.03 -10.96 24.82
N ASP A 240 -27.67 -9.82 24.55
CA ASP A 240 -28.88 -9.72 23.73
C ASP A 240 -28.60 -9.56 22.21
N GLY A 241 -27.33 -9.59 21.81
CA GLY A 241 -26.85 -9.42 20.44
C GLY A 241 -26.73 -7.96 19.99
N SER A 242 -26.96 -6.99 20.89
CA SER A 242 -26.77 -5.58 20.55
C SER A 242 -25.28 -5.21 20.48
N VAL A 243 -24.88 -4.57 19.37
CA VAL A 243 -23.49 -4.18 19.11
C VAL A 243 -23.32 -2.66 19.27
N HIS A 244 -22.28 -2.26 19.98
CA HIS A 244 -21.93 -0.87 20.27
C HIS A 244 -20.58 -0.47 19.63
N LEU A 245 -20.61 0.59 18.83
CA LEU A 245 -19.45 1.25 18.23
C LEU A 245 -19.57 2.75 18.54
N PRO A 246 -18.78 3.35 19.45
CA PRO A 246 -17.67 2.75 20.23
C PRO A 246 -18.12 1.69 21.25
N PRO A 247 -17.18 0.87 21.79
CA PRO A 247 -17.49 -0.12 22.81
C PRO A 247 -18.13 0.51 24.05
N SER A 248 -19.06 -0.22 24.66
CA SER A 248 -19.67 0.17 25.93
C SER A 248 -18.65 0.11 27.07
N ALA A 249 -18.96 0.78 28.18
CA ALA A 249 -18.14 0.71 29.40
C ALA A 249 -18.49 -0.50 30.28
N PHE A 250 -19.42 -1.35 29.85
CA PHE A 250 -19.84 -2.54 30.56
C PHE A 250 -18.97 -3.75 30.19
N ASP A 251 -19.11 -4.84 30.94
CA ASP A 251 -18.41 -6.11 30.70
C ASP A 251 -19.10 -6.89 29.56
N ASP A 252 -19.19 -6.26 28.39
CA ASP A 252 -19.71 -6.83 27.15
C ASP A 252 -18.60 -7.56 26.38
N ALA A 253 -18.96 -8.54 25.55
CA ALA A 253 -17.99 -9.29 24.77
C ALA A 253 -17.35 -8.40 23.68
N PRO A 254 -16.07 -8.59 23.31
CA PRO A 254 -15.44 -7.83 22.23
C PRO A 254 -16.07 -8.18 20.87
N HIS A 255 -16.34 -7.17 20.05
CA HIS A 255 -16.92 -7.33 18.71
C HIS A 255 -16.00 -6.70 17.63
N PRO A 256 -15.20 -7.49 16.90
CA PRO A 256 -14.32 -6.98 15.86
C PRO A 256 -15.11 -6.49 14.64
N ALA A 257 -14.89 -5.24 14.22
CA ALA A 257 -15.54 -4.66 13.04
C ALA A 257 -14.55 -4.15 11.96
N ALA A 258 -13.25 -4.41 12.12
CA ALA A 258 -12.22 -3.93 11.18
C ALA A 258 -12.42 -4.42 9.74
N ASP A 259 -12.84 -5.68 9.57
CA ASP A 259 -13.10 -6.29 8.26
C ASP A 259 -14.58 -6.27 7.89
N ALA A 260 -15.44 -5.68 8.73
CA ALA A 260 -16.86 -5.58 8.46
C ALA A 260 -17.12 -4.55 7.35
N GLU A 261 -17.94 -4.96 6.38
CA GLU A 261 -18.57 -4.02 5.47
C GLU A 261 -19.74 -3.32 6.15
N GLY A 262 -20.20 -2.22 5.57
CA GLY A 262 -21.33 -1.48 6.09
C GLY A 262 -22.13 -0.78 5.01
N LYS A 263 -23.27 -0.22 5.43
CA LYS A 263 -24.22 0.51 4.60
C LYS A 263 -24.37 1.94 5.09
N ILE A 264 -24.27 2.90 4.18
CA ILE A 264 -24.51 4.32 4.48
C ILE A 264 -26.00 4.52 4.80
N VAL A 265 -26.31 4.98 6.01
CA VAL A 265 -27.68 5.31 6.45
C VAL A 265 -28.04 6.74 6.07
N THR A 266 -27.10 7.67 6.27
CA THR A 266 -27.21 9.07 5.90
C THR A 266 -25.82 9.67 5.76
N PHE A 267 -25.69 10.79 5.06
CA PHE A 267 -24.42 11.47 4.87
C PHE A 267 -24.59 12.99 4.72
N THR A 268 -23.49 13.71 4.96
CA THR A 268 -23.39 15.16 4.80
C THR A 268 -22.12 15.50 4.04
N VAL A 269 -22.24 16.38 3.04
CA VAL A 269 -21.09 16.94 2.29
C VAL A 269 -20.77 18.33 2.84
N ASP A 270 -19.69 18.42 3.61
CA ASP A 270 -19.25 19.65 4.26
C ASP A 270 -18.15 20.35 3.45
N ARG A 271 -18.47 21.54 2.92
CA ARG A 271 -17.54 22.41 2.19
C ARG A 271 -16.86 23.46 3.07
N LEU A 272 -17.25 23.57 4.34
CA LEU A 272 -16.74 24.53 5.31
C LEU A 272 -15.64 23.93 6.19
N ALA A 273 -15.72 22.63 6.50
CA ALA A 273 -14.64 21.94 7.19
C ALA A 273 -13.35 21.97 6.37
N TYR A 274 -12.24 22.28 7.05
CA TYR A 274 -10.93 22.21 6.42
C TYR A 274 -10.58 20.74 6.12
N SER A 275 -10.12 20.50 4.90
CA SER A 275 -9.52 19.24 4.48
C SER A 275 -8.47 19.52 3.42
N PRO A 276 -7.35 18.78 3.40
CA PRO A 276 -6.42 18.79 2.26
C PRO A 276 -7.06 18.34 0.94
N SER A 277 -8.21 17.66 1.01
CA SER A 277 -9.02 17.21 -0.14
C SER A 277 -10.49 17.58 0.10
N PRO A 278 -10.89 18.85 -0.05
CA PRO A 278 -12.27 19.26 0.15
C PRO A 278 -13.18 18.72 -0.97
N PRO A 279 -14.47 18.46 -0.69
CA PRO A 279 -15.14 18.60 0.61
C PRO A 279 -14.91 17.41 1.54
N VAL A 280 -15.20 17.59 2.83
CA VAL A 280 -15.29 16.47 3.79
C VAL A 280 -16.65 15.81 3.64
N VAL A 281 -16.68 14.48 3.60
CA VAL A 281 -17.93 13.71 3.61
C VAL A 281 -18.03 12.94 4.90
N PHE A 282 -19.06 13.23 5.71
CA PHE A 282 -19.39 12.46 6.91
C PHE A 282 -20.58 11.56 6.62
N ALA A 283 -20.53 10.31 7.09
CA ALA A 283 -21.61 9.36 6.97
C ALA A 283 -21.95 8.75 8.33
N VAL A 284 -23.18 8.29 8.47
CA VAL A 284 -23.56 7.32 9.50
C VAL A 284 -23.64 5.98 8.82
N VAL A 285 -22.87 5.01 9.30
CA VAL A 285 -22.77 3.67 8.70
C VAL A 285 -23.29 2.64 9.68
N ASP A 286 -24.16 1.75 9.18
CA ASP A 286 -24.51 0.49 9.86
C ASP A 286 -23.58 -0.61 9.34
N PHE A 287 -22.82 -1.24 10.23
CA PHE A 287 -21.93 -2.34 9.87
C PHE A 287 -22.69 -3.67 9.84
N ASP A 288 -22.30 -4.54 8.92
CA ASP A 288 -22.75 -5.93 8.89
C ASP A 288 -22.25 -6.64 10.16
N GLY A 289 -23.10 -7.42 10.81
CA GLY A 289 -22.83 -7.95 12.14
C GLY A 289 -23.27 -7.02 13.29
N GLY A 290 -23.61 -5.77 12.99
CA GLY A 290 -24.19 -4.82 13.93
C GLY A 290 -23.30 -3.61 14.21
N GLY A 291 -23.87 -2.64 14.93
CA GLY A 291 -23.17 -1.42 15.31
C GLY A 291 -23.35 -0.30 14.27
N ARG A 292 -23.57 0.92 14.79
CA ARG A 292 -23.73 2.14 14.00
C ARG A 292 -22.66 3.14 14.39
N LEU A 293 -21.94 3.67 13.40
CA LEU A 293 -20.84 4.60 13.63
C LEU A 293 -20.96 5.83 12.72
N PRO A 294 -20.98 7.04 13.28
CA PRO A 294 -20.65 8.25 12.54
C PRO A 294 -19.16 8.23 12.16
N ILE A 295 -18.86 8.26 10.87
CA ILE A 295 -17.52 8.10 10.34
C ILE A 295 -17.28 8.99 9.11
N GLU A 296 -16.06 9.48 8.96
CA GLU A 296 -15.67 10.22 7.77
C GLU A 296 -15.44 9.25 6.60
N LEU A 297 -15.97 9.58 5.42
CA LEU A 297 -15.67 8.85 4.20
C LEU A 297 -14.34 9.31 3.59
N THR A 298 -13.63 8.38 2.96
CA THR A 298 -12.39 8.64 2.21
C THR A 298 -12.45 7.93 0.85
N ASP A 299 -11.53 8.29 -0.05
CA ASP A 299 -11.49 7.76 -1.41
C ASP A 299 -12.83 7.87 -2.16
N VAL A 300 -13.50 9.01 -2.03
CA VAL A 300 -14.86 9.19 -2.55
C VAL A 300 -15.02 10.50 -3.31
N ASP A 301 -15.70 10.45 -4.45
CA ASP A 301 -16.29 11.64 -5.07
C ASP A 301 -17.64 11.90 -4.37
N PRO A 302 -17.89 13.09 -3.83
CA PRO A 302 -19.17 13.43 -3.20
C PRO A 302 -20.40 13.18 -4.09
N ALA A 303 -20.24 13.23 -5.43
CA ALA A 303 -21.32 12.96 -6.37
C ALA A 303 -21.71 11.47 -6.41
N ASP A 304 -20.81 10.56 -6.01
CA ASP A 304 -21.01 9.11 -6.06
C ASP A 304 -21.57 8.56 -4.73
N VAL A 305 -21.77 9.42 -3.72
CA VAL A 305 -22.26 9.01 -2.39
C VAL A 305 -23.77 8.90 -2.40
N ALA A 306 -24.28 7.73 -2.00
CA ALA A 306 -25.71 7.48 -1.89
C ALA A 306 -26.07 6.81 -0.56
N ILE A 307 -27.27 7.12 -0.05
CA ILE A 307 -27.89 6.32 1.01
C ILE A 307 -28.03 4.89 0.50
N GLY A 308 -27.58 3.94 1.31
CA GLY A 308 -27.52 2.53 0.98
C GLY A 308 -26.25 2.08 0.27
N GLY A 309 -25.34 3.00 -0.07
CA GLY A 309 -24.03 2.66 -0.61
C GLY A 309 -23.23 1.77 0.33
N ARG A 310 -22.50 0.81 -0.24
CA ARG A 310 -21.64 -0.12 0.50
C ARG A 310 -20.27 0.48 0.76
N VAL A 311 -19.79 0.32 1.98
CA VAL A 311 -18.50 0.82 2.43
C VAL A 311 -17.75 -0.25 3.22
N GLN A 312 -16.44 -0.09 3.32
CA GLN A 312 -15.57 -0.90 4.17
C GLN A 312 -14.71 0.02 5.02
N ALA A 313 -14.34 -0.42 6.22
CA ALA A 313 -13.46 0.33 7.09
C ALA A 313 -12.04 0.41 6.51
N THR A 314 -11.34 1.51 6.75
CA THR A 314 -9.94 1.70 6.36
C THR A 314 -9.21 2.53 7.39
N PHE A 315 -8.04 2.07 7.81
CA PHE A 315 -7.25 2.73 8.84
C PHE A 315 -6.45 3.90 8.26
N ARG A 316 -6.67 5.11 8.76
CA ARG A 316 -6.11 6.35 8.19
C ARG A 316 -5.49 7.25 9.25
N ARG A 317 -4.50 8.04 8.85
CA ARG A 317 -4.01 9.17 9.66
C ARG A 317 -5.06 10.28 9.61
N LEU A 318 -5.68 10.59 10.74
CA LEU A 318 -6.69 11.64 10.85
C LEU A 318 -6.06 13.03 10.97
N SER A 319 -5.04 13.16 11.83
CA SER A 319 -4.41 14.44 12.11
C SER A 319 -2.98 14.26 12.62
N SER A 320 -2.24 15.36 12.70
CA SER A 320 -0.91 15.41 13.29
C SER A 320 -0.77 16.71 14.04
N ALA A 321 -0.31 16.65 15.29
CA ALA A 321 -0.12 17.83 16.13
C ALA A 321 1.11 17.60 17.01
N ASP A 322 2.00 18.59 17.07
CA ASP A 322 3.24 18.51 17.86
C ASP A 322 4.08 17.24 17.56
N GLY A 323 4.18 16.86 16.28
CA GLY A 323 4.87 15.64 15.84
C GLY A 323 4.14 14.31 16.16
N VAL A 324 3.02 14.35 16.87
CA VAL A 324 2.22 13.15 17.20
C VAL A 324 1.18 12.90 16.12
N HIS A 325 1.27 11.76 15.44
CA HIS A 325 0.31 11.32 14.43
C HIS A 325 -0.85 10.57 15.07
N ASN A 326 -2.08 11.04 14.84
CA ASN A 326 -3.29 10.35 15.29
C ASN A 326 -3.89 9.54 14.16
N TYR A 327 -4.02 8.23 14.36
CA TYR A 327 -4.65 7.32 13.42
C TYR A 327 -5.97 6.80 13.98
N PHE A 328 -6.94 6.61 13.10
CA PHE A 328 -8.21 5.99 13.39
C PHE A 328 -8.88 5.52 12.08
N TRP A 329 -10.00 4.83 12.20
CA TRP A 329 -10.75 4.29 11.08
C TRP A 329 -11.57 5.36 10.37
N LYS A 330 -11.53 5.33 9.04
CA LYS A 330 -12.48 5.97 8.11
C LYS A 330 -13.24 4.87 7.36
N ALA A 331 -14.25 5.24 6.59
CA ALA A 331 -14.90 4.31 5.67
C ALA A 331 -14.61 4.71 4.21
N ARG A 332 -14.44 3.72 3.33
CA ARG A 332 -14.30 3.95 1.88
C ARG A 332 -15.40 3.20 1.13
N PRO A 333 -15.98 3.75 0.05
CA PRO A 333 -16.91 3.01 -0.79
C PRO A 333 -16.29 1.71 -1.32
N ILE A 334 -17.08 0.65 -1.36
CA ILE A 334 -16.75 -0.57 -2.08
C ILE A 334 -17.15 -0.33 -3.53
N ARG A 335 -16.15 -0.27 -4.42
CA ARG A 335 -16.35 -0.14 -5.85
C ARG A 335 -16.23 -1.53 -6.45
N ASP A 336 -17.26 -1.97 -7.17
CA ASP A 336 -17.12 -3.15 -8.01
C ASP A 336 -16.04 -2.89 -9.06
N ALA A 337 -15.27 -3.93 -9.40
CA ALA A 337 -14.31 -3.83 -10.50
C ALA A 337 -15.06 -3.36 -11.76
N PRO A 338 -14.58 -2.34 -12.48
CA PRO A 338 -15.30 -1.87 -13.65
C PRO A 338 -15.46 -3.02 -14.65
N THR A 339 -16.72 -3.36 -14.96
CA THR A 339 -17.02 -4.14 -16.16
C THR A 339 -16.47 -3.34 -17.34
N VAL A 340 -15.47 -3.89 -18.03
CA VAL A 340 -14.91 -3.29 -19.25
C VAL A 340 -16.07 -2.99 -20.21
N PRO A 341 -16.33 -1.72 -20.56
CA PRO A 341 -17.37 -1.40 -21.53
C PRO A 341 -16.93 -1.97 -22.88
N THR A 342 -17.62 -3.00 -23.36
CA THR A 342 -17.51 -3.49 -24.74
C THR A 342 -18.29 -2.54 -25.65
N GLY A 343 -17.70 -1.38 -25.95
CA GLY A 343 -18.28 -0.40 -26.86
C GLY A 343 -17.21 0.50 -27.46
N PRO A 344 -17.27 0.81 -28.76
CA PRO A 344 -16.23 1.57 -29.43
C PRO A 344 -16.21 3.02 -28.92
N THR A 345 -15.10 3.41 -28.29
CA THR A 345 -14.80 4.80 -27.97
C THR A 345 -14.63 5.60 -29.26
N ARG A 346 -15.55 6.56 -29.48
CA ARG A 346 -15.48 7.50 -30.59
C ARG A 346 -14.40 8.55 -30.28
N PRO A 347 -13.45 8.84 -31.18
CA PRO A 347 -12.42 9.84 -30.91
C PRO A 347 -13.01 11.25 -31.00
N THR A 348 -12.94 12.00 -29.90
CA THR A 348 -13.11 13.46 -29.92
C THR A 348 -11.86 14.10 -30.53
N GLY A 349 -12.04 14.84 -31.61
CA GLY A 349 -10.98 15.47 -32.40
C GLY A 349 -10.23 16.62 -31.69
N PRO A 350 -9.17 17.14 -32.33
CA PRO A 350 -8.20 18.02 -31.69
C PRO A 350 -8.72 19.46 -31.60
N THR A 351 -8.77 20.02 -30.39
CA THR A 351 -8.80 21.47 -30.20
C THR A 351 -7.38 22.01 -30.35
N GLY A 352 -7.17 22.81 -31.40
CA GLY A 352 -5.91 23.50 -31.70
C GLY A 352 -5.52 24.57 -30.66
N PRO A 353 -4.34 25.18 -30.84
CA PRO A 353 -3.61 25.90 -29.80
C PRO A 353 -4.22 27.28 -29.52
N ARG A 354 -4.10 27.76 -28.28
CA ARG A 354 -4.19 29.19 -27.98
C ARG A 354 -2.96 29.65 -27.22
N GLU A 355 -2.46 30.76 -27.74
CA GLU A 355 -1.20 31.42 -27.45
C GLU A 355 -1.12 32.04 -26.06
N VAL A 356 0.15 32.24 -25.71
CA VAL A 356 0.79 33.12 -24.74
C VAL A 356 0.09 34.48 -24.56
N SER A 357 -0.12 34.85 -23.29
CA SER A 357 0.20 36.17 -22.71
C SER A 357 0.35 36.02 -21.20
#